data_AF-A0AAW6UH67-F1
#
_entry.id   AF-A0AAW6UH67-F1
#
_cell.length_a   1.000
_cell.length_b   1.000
_cell.length_c   1.000
_cell.angle_alpha   90.00
_cell.angle_beta   90.00
_cell.angle_gamma   90.00
#
_symmetry.space_group_name_H-M   'P 1'
#
loop_
_entity.id
_entity.type
_entity.pdbx_description
1 polymer ?
#
loop_
_entity_poly.entity_id
_entity_poly.type
_entity_poly.pdbx_seq_one_letter_code
_entity_poly.pdbx_strand_id
1 'polypeptide(L)'
;MQGTNPTERKINMPAELSENTAELIIKFAEAMAEKLHKSEQKYGYSEDWMLNNWELECKSQLMRHIQKGDPVDVANYCAFMLYHGWSTIPPMPEGE
;
A
#
# COMPACT_ATOMS: atom_id res chain seq x y z
N MET A 1 9.32 -26.32 11.42
CA MET A 1 8.97 -24.97 10.92
C MET A 1 8.27 -25.17 9.60
N GLN A 2 6.94 -25.06 9.56
CA GLN A 2 6.19 -25.16 8.30
C GLN A 2 6.29 -23.80 7.60
N GLY A 3 7.09 -23.76 6.53
CA GLY A 3 7.10 -22.63 5.62
C GLY A 3 5.71 -22.52 4.99
N THR A 4 5.03 -21.40 5.22
CA THR A 4 3.79 -21.10 4.52
C THR A 4 4.13 -20.93 3.05
N ASN A 5 3.67 -21.86 2.20
CA ASN A 5 3.81 -21.70 0.76
C ASN A 5 3.07 -20.42 0.33
N PRO A 6 3.68 -19.55 -0.48
CA PRO A 6 2.97 -18.39 -1.00
C PRO A 6 1.73 -18.84 -1.77
N THR A 7 0.59 -18.24 -1.46
CA THR A 7 -0.63 -18.45 -2.27
C THR A 7 -0.50 -17.58 -3.52
N GLU A 8 -0.42 -18.21 -4.68
CA GLU A 8 -0.29 -17.48 -5.95
C GLU A 8 -1.53 -16.60 -6.20
N ARG A 9 -1.29 -15.31 -6.44
CA ARG A 9 -2.32 -14.33 -6.82
C ARG A 9 -1.94 -13.78 -8.21
N LYS A 10 -2.91 -13.68 -9.11
CA LYS A 10 -2.69 -13.23 -10.50
C LYS A 10 -3.01 -11.74 -10.66
N ILE A 11 -2.13 -11.02 -11.35
CA ILE A 11 -2.37 -9.63 -11.79
C ILE A 11 -2.72 -9.67 -13.28
N ASN A 12 -3.86 -9.10 -13.66
CA ASN A 12 -4.25 -8.99 -15.06
C ASN A 12 -3.51 -7.80 -15.68
N MET A 13 -2.58 -8.07 -16.59
CA MET A 13 -1.83 -7.06 -17.34
C MET A 13 -2.35 -6.92 -18.77
N PRO A 14 -2.32 -5.72 -19.38
CA PRO A 14 -2.60 -5.55 -20.81
C PRO A 14 -1.61 -6.37 -21.65
N ALA A 15 -2.08 -6.97 -22.74
CA ALA A 15 -1.26 -7.84 -23.61
C ALA A 15 -0.08 -7.10 -24.27
N GLU A 16 -0.23 -5.80 -24.54
CA GLU A 16 0.79 -4.97 -25.18
C GLU A 16 1.77 -4.33 -24.19
N LEU A 17 1.66 -4.66 -22.89
CA LEU A 17 2.59 -4.15 -21.87
C LEU A 17 3.97 -4.79 -22.06
N SER A 18 5.03 -3.98 -22.06
CA SER A 18 6.39 -4.52 -22.19
C SER A 18 6.73 -5.47 -21.03
N GLU A 19 7.50 -6.52 -21.31
CA GLU A 19 7.92 -7.51 -20.32
C GLU A 19 8.64 -6.86 -19.12
N ASN A 20 9.55 -5.91 -19.37
CA ASN A 20 10.26 -5.19 -18.32
C ASN A 20 9.33 -4.37 -17.42
N THR A 21 8.28 -3.78 -18.00
CA THR A 21 7.28 -3.03 -17.23
C THR A 21 6.39 -3.97 -16.41
N ALA A 22 6.02 -5.12 -16.97
CA ALA A 22 5.28 -6.14 -16.22
C ALA A 22 6.10 -6.65 -15.02
N GLU A 23 7.39 -6.94 -15.23
CA GLU A 23 8.30 -7.38 -14.17
C GLU A 23 8.48 -6.31 -13.08
N LEU A 24 8.60 -5.03 -13.47
CA LEU A 24 8.65 -3.90 -12.53
C LEU A 24 7.42 -3.87 -11.62
N ILE A 25 6.21 -4.00 -12.19
CA ILE A 25 4.96 -3.95 -11.43
C ILE A 25 4.85 -5.17 -10.50
N ILE A 26 5.22 -6.37 -10.97
CA ILE A 26 5.21 -7.59 -10.15
C ILE A 26 6.11 -7.43 -8.94
N LYS A 27 7.37 -7.03 -9.13
CA LYS A 27 8.32 -6.81 -8.03
C LYS A 27 7.83 -5.75 -7.05
N PHE A 28 7.18 -4.70 -7.57
CA PHE A 28 6.63 -3.66 -6.72
C PHE A 28 5.46 -4.15 -5.86
N ALA A 29 4.54 -4.93 -6.45
CA ALA A 29 3.44 -5.56 -5.74
C ALA A 29 3.92 -6.57 -4.69
N GLU A 30 4.98 -7.34 -4.99
CA GLU A 30 5.62 -8.26 -4.03
C GLU A 30 6.19 -7.50 -2.81
N ALA A 31 6.91 -6.40 -3.04
CA ALA A 31 7.46 -5.57 -1.97
C ALA A 31 6.35 -4.96 -1.08
N MET A 32 5.26 -4.50 -1.69
CA MET A 32 4.07 -4.03 -0.97
C MET A 32 3.49 -5.14 -0.09
N ALA A 33 3.25 -6.32 -0.67
CA ALA A 33 2.67 -7.46 0.04
C ALA A 33 3.53 -7.91 1.23
N GLU A 34 4.85 -8.01 1.04
CA GLU A 34 5.78 -8.38 2.12
C GLU A 34 5.76 -7.34 3.25
N LYS A 35 5.72 -6.05 2.91
CA LYS A 35 5.71 -4.96 3.89
C LYS A 35 4.41 -4.94 4.71
N LEU A 36 3.27 -5.15 4.06
CA LEU A 36 1.97 -5.26 4.74
C LEU A 36 1.93 -6.50 5.63
N HIS A 37 2.39 -7.64 5.13
CA HIS A 37 2.41 -8.89 5.91
C HIS A 37 3.28 -8.77 7.18
N LYS A 38 4.46 -8.14 7.08
CA LYS A 38 5.29 -7.83 8.26
C LYS A 38 4.57 -6.92 9.25
N SER A 39 3.74 -6.00 8.75
CA SER A 39 2.97 -5.08 9.60
C SER A 39 1.81 -5.78 10.31
N GLU A 40 1.09 -6.68 9.63
CA GLU A 40 0.09 -7.57 10.23
C GLU A 40 0.70 -8.38 11.38
N GLN A 41 1.84 -9.03 11.13
CA GLN A 41 2.54 -9.82 12.16
C GLN A 41 3.01 -8.97 13.34
N LYS A 42 3.51 -7.76 13.07
CA LYS A 42 4.12 -6.90 14.10
C LYS A 42 3.10 -6.20 14.98
N TYR A 43 1.99 -5.75 14.41
CA TYR A 43 1.01 -4.90 15.10
C TYR A 43 -0.32 -5.61 15.36
N GLY A 44 -0.52 -6.82 14.84
CA GLY A 44 -1.79 -7.53 14.94
C GLY A 44 -2.88 -6.94 14.05
N TYR A 45 -2.49 -6.14 13.04
CA TYR A 45 -3.44 -5.60 12.07
C TYR A 45 -4.02 -6.71 11.20
N SER A 46 -5.28 -6.52 10.81
CA SER A 46 -5.95 -7.37 9.84
C SER A 46 -6.61 -6.50 8.76
N GLU A 47 -7.90 -6.24 8.90
CA GLU A 47 -8.73 -5.55 7.90
C GLU A 47 -9.13 -4.14 8.34
N ASP A 48 -8.50 -3.58 9.38
CA ASP A 48 -8.81 -2.24 9.90
C ASP A 48 -8.66 -1.14 8.84
N TRP A 49 -7.80 -1.36 7.85
CA TRP A 49 -7.65 -0.46 6.71
C TRP A 49 -8.95 -0.33 5.90
N MET A 50 -9.91 -1.26 5.99
CA MET A 50 -11.21 -1.19 5.30
C MET A 50 -12.23 -0.28 6.01
N LEU A 51 -11.95 0.18 7.23
CA LEU A 51 -12.85 1.07 7.95
C LEU A 51 -12.87 2.45 7.29
N ASN A 52 -14.01 3.14 7.30
CA ASN A 52 -14.13 4.46 6.65
C ASN A 52 -13.74 5.65 7.56
N ASN A 53 -13.37 5.39 8.82
CA ASN A 53 -13.26 6.41 9.87
C ASN A 53 -11.84 6.96 10.08
N TRP A 54 -10.92 6.70 9.16
CA TRP A 54 -9.49 7.02 9.36
C TRP A 54 -8.85 7.75 8.16
N GLU A 55 -9.63 8.39 7.28
CA GLU A 55 -9.11 9.13 6.12
C GLU A 55 -8.03 10.14 6.48
N LEU A 56 -8.23 10.92 7.55
CA LEU A 56 -7.27 11.94 8.00
C LEU A 56 -5.95 11.30 8.47
N GLU A 57 -6.03 10.18 9.18
CA GLU A 57 -4.87 9.42 9.63
C GLU A 57 -4.13 8.81 8.43
N CYS A 58 -4.88 8.24 7.48
CA CYS A 58 -4.35 7.70 6.22
C CYS A 58 -3.52 8.75 5.46
N LYS A 59 -4.07 9.96 5.31
CA LYS A 59 -3.38 11.11 4.69
C LYS A 59 -2.15 11.55 5.46
N SER A 60 -2.25 11.60 6.78
CA SER A 60 -1.13 12.00 7.64
C SER A 60 0.04 11.01 7.56
N GLN A 61 -0.25 9.71 7.55
CA GLN A 61 0.77 8.69 7.39
C GLN A 61 1.35 8.67 5.98
N LEU A 62 0.55 8.86 4.93
CA LEU A 62 1.07 9.04 3.56
C LEU A 62 2.13 10.15 3.52
N MET A 63 1.82 11.33 4.05
CA MET A 63 2.75 12.46 4.09
C MET A 63 4.02 12.14 4.89
N ARG A 64 3.89 11.41 5.99
CA ARG A 64 5.03 10.96 6.80
C ARG A 64 5.95 10.00 6.04
N HIS A 65 5.40 9.08 5.24
CA HIS A 65 6.21 8.15 4.44
C HIS A 65 6.86 8.83 3.23
N ILE A 66 6.20 9.84 2.64
CA ILE A 66 6.82 10.73 1.65
C ILE A 66 8.05 11.43 2.25
N GLN A 67 7.91 12.06 3.44
CA GLN A 67 9.01 12.77 4.08
C GLN A 67 10.20 11.87 4.45
N LYS A 68 9.93 10.59 4.77
CA LYS A 68 10.97 9.59 5.06
C LYS A 68 11.60 8.97 3.82
N GLY A 69 11.02 9.18 2.64
CA GLY A 69 11.47 8.56 1.39
C GLY A 69 11.24 7.05 1.33
N ASP A 70 10.15 6.52 1.91
CA ASP A 70 9.79 5.10 1.82
C ASP A 70 8.73 4.88 0.70
N PRO A 71 9.15 4.52 -0.53
CA PRO A 71 8.22 4.40 -1.66
C PRO A 71 7.23 3.23 -1.50
N VAL A 72 7.57 2.19 -0.75
CA VAL A 72 6.69 1.02 -0.57
C VAL A 72 5.54 1.37 0.35
N ASP A 73 5.82 2.03 1.47
CA ASP A 73 4.74 2.50 2.35
C ASP A 73 3.91 3.59 1.69
N VAL A 74 4.52 4.50 0.93
CA VAL A 74 3.76 5.48 0.11
C VAL A 74 2.75 4.77 -0.78
N ALA A 75 3.16 3.72 -1.49
CA ALA A 75 2.24 2.98 -2.35
C ALA A 75 1.18 2.19 -1.59
N ASN A 76 1.51 1.61 -0.42
CA ASN A 76 0.52 0.95 0.43
C ASN A 76 -0.57 1.93 0.89
N TYR A 77 -0.21 3.14 1.32
CA TYR A 77 -1.19 4.16 1.66
C TYR A 77 -2.00 4.64 0.45
N CYS A 78 -1.37 4.77 -0.72
CA CYS A 78 -2.10 5.03 -1.96
C CYS A 78 -3.11 3.91 -2.29
N ALA A 79 -2.77 2.65 -2.05
CA ALA A 79 -3.69 1.52 -2.27
C ALA A 79 -4.91 1.59 -1.35
N PHE A 80 -4.72 1.93 -0.08
CA PHE A 80 -5.83 2.17 0.86
C PHE A 80 -6.72 3.33 0.38
N MET A 81 -6.13 4.46 0.00
CA MET A 81 -6.90 5.59 -0.51
C MET A 81 -7.67 5.27 -1.79
N LEU A 82 -7.05 4.52 -2.72
CA LEU A 82 -7.71 4.07 -3.95
C LEU A 82 -8.94 3.20 -3.64
N TYR A 83 -8.82 2.28 -2.68
CA TYR A 83 -9.94 1.44 -2.25
C TYR A 83 -11.12 2.26 -1.74
N HIS A 84 -10.85 3.31 -0.95
CA HIS A 84 -11.90 4.18 -0.39
C HIS A 84 -12.38 5.30 -1.32
N GLY A 85 -11.68 5.55 -2.43
CA GLY A 85 -11.91 6.74 -3.27
C GLY A 85 -11.46 8.05 -2.63
N TRP A 86 -10.53 7.99 -1.66
CA TRP A 86 -9.97 9.17 -1.01
C TRP A 86 -8.90 9.84 -1.88
N SER A 87 -8.76 11.16 -1.71
CA SER A 87 -7.73 11.96 -2.39
C SER A 87 -6.39 11.89 -1.65
N THR A 88 -5.29 11.94 -2.41
CA THR A 88 -3.92 12.05 -1.87
C THR A 88 -3.51 13.48 -1.52
N ILE A 89 -4.41 14.46 -1.69
CA ILE A 89 -4.16 15.85 -1.28
C ILE A 89 -3.82 15.88 0.22
N PRO A 90 -2.72 16.56 0.62
CA PRO A 90 -2.35 16.69 2.02
C PRO A 90 -3.51 17.24 2.85
N PRO A 91 -3.65 16.83 4.11
CA PRO A 91 -4.61 17.48 4.98
C PRO A 91 -4.22 18.95 5.12
N MET A 92 -5.20 19.86 5.09
CA MET A 92 -4.91 21.27 5.35
C MET A 92 -4.26 21.40 6.73
N PRO A 93 -3.24 22.25 6.89
CA PRO A 93 -2.75 22.60 8.23
C PRO A 93 -3.93 23.11 9.05
N GLU A 94 -4.08 22.63 10.29
CA GLU A 94 -5.06 23.21 11.21
C GLU A 94 -4.63 24.64 11.55
N GLY A 95 -5.29 25.63 10.93
CA GLY A 95 -5.25 27.05 11.30
C GLY A 95 -3.92 27.78 11.10
N GLU A 96 -3.87 28.64 10.07
CA GLU A 96 -3.04 29.86 10.09
C GLU A 96 -3.91 31.05 10.51
#